data_AF-A0A2V5ZKQ4-F1
#
_entry.id   AF-A0A2V5ZKQ4-F1
#
_cell.length_a   1.000
_cell.length_b   1.000
_cell.length_c   1.000
_cell.angle_alpha   90.00
_cell.angle_beta   90.00
_cell.angle_gamma   90.00
#
_symmetry.space_group_name_H-M   'P 1'
#
loop_
_entity.id
_entity.type
_entity.pdbx_description
1 polymer ?
#
loop_
_entity_poly.entity_id
_entity_poly.type
_entity_poly.pdbx_seq_one_letter_code
_entity_poly.pdbx_strand_id
1 'polypeptide(L)'
;MSRSTVRQAFSKLHAEGYLQSRRGSGTFVANLLPERFLTADQPKTYLPFQRPIRISERVRAIPDARVGNQFDLGATGAGAGVSLVSSIPAVDEFPIDVWERLRTQVLAKKGVNLLRYASNRGDADLRKAIAAYLCDFRAARCHPDQIVIVAGM
;
A
#
# COMPACT_ATOMS: atom_id res chain seq x y z
N MET A 1 0.25 4.81 -4.13
CA MET A 1 0.02 3.85 -5.24
C MET A 1 0.30 2.44 -4.72
N SER A 2 -0.64 1.50 -4.81
CA SER A 2 -0.47 0.19 -4.18
C SER A 2 0.60 -0.65 -4.90
N ARG A 3 1.43 -1.36 -4.13
CA ARG A 3 2.47 -2.27 -4.66
C ARG A 3 1.89 -3.37 -5.55
N SER A 4 0.64 -3.78 -5.30
CA SER A 4 -0.06 -4.78 -6.09
C SER A 4 -0.40 -4.28 -7.49
N THR A 5 -0.80 -3.02 -7.65
CA THR A 5 -1.07 -2.41 -8.96
C THR A 5 0.19 -2.36 -9.83
N VAL A 6 1.33 -1.95 -9.25
CA VAL A 6 2.61 -1.91 -9.96
C VAL A 6 3.02 -3.32 -10.39
N ARG A 7 2.88 -4.31 -9.51
CA ARG A 7 3.20 -5.71 -9.83
C ARG A 7 2.32 -6.26 -10.95
N GLN A 8 1.04 -5.92 -10.96
CA GLN A 8 0.11 -6.35 -12.00
C GLN A 8 0.44 -5.72 -13.35
N ALA A 9 0.79 -4.43 -13.38
CA ALA A 9 1.22 -3.74 -14.60
C ALA A 9 2.48 -4.37 -15.20
N PHE A 10 3.51 -4.63 -14.37
CA PHE A 10 4.74 -5.30 -14.82
C PHE A 10 4.49 -6.72 -15.33
N SER A 11 3.64 -7.50 -14.65
CA SER A 11 3.27 -8.85 -15.09
C SER A 11 2.57 -8.83 -16.45
N LYS A 12 1.69 -7.84 -16.67
CA LYS A 12 0.97 -7.68 -17.92
C LYS A 12 1.91 -7.30 -19.07
N LEU A 13 2.77 -6.30 -18.85
CA LEU A 13 3.77 -5.87 -19.85
C LEU A 13 4.76 -6.98 -20.21
N HIS A 14 5.12 -7.84 -19.25
CA HIS A 14 5.96 -9.00 -19.52
C HIS A 14 5.22 -10.07 -20.34
N ALA A 15 3.94 -10.35 -20.02
CA ALA A 15 3.13 -11.32 -20.75
C ALA A 15 2.85 -10.88 -22.20
N GLU A 16 2.69 -9.58 -22.42
CA GLU A 16 2.47 -8.98 -23.73
C GLU A 16 3.78 -8.80 -24.53
N GLY A 17 4.95 -9.05 -23.93
CA GLY A 17 6.25 -8.99 -24.62
C GLY A 17 6.90 -7.61 -24.68
N TYR A 18 6.41 -6.63 -23.93
CA TYR A 18 7.00 -5.29 -23.84
C TYR A 18 8.24 -5.24 -22.94
N LEU A 19 8.40 -6.21 -22.03
CA LEU A 19 9.51 -6.28 -21.09
C LEU A 19 10.30 -7.58 -21.27
N GLN A 20 11.63 -7.47 -21.29
CA GLN A 20 12.56 -8.58 -21.35
C GLN A 20 13.42 -8.59 -20.08
N SER A 21 13.40 -9.72 -19.38
CA SER A 21 14.20 -9.90 -18.16
C SER A 21 15.52 -10.60 -18.49
N ARG A 22 16.65 -9.94 -18.24
CA ARG A 22 17.97 -10.56 -18.38
C ARG A 22 18.43 -11.02 -16.99
N ARG A 23 18.67 -12.32 -16.81
CA ARG A 23 19.16 -12.88 -15.53
C ARG A 23 20.41 -12.12 -15.09
N GLY A 24 20.35 -11.52 -13.89
CA GLY A 24 21.45 -10.76 -13.29
C GLY A 24 21.54 -9.27 -13.66
N SER A 25 20.66 -8.72 -14.50
CA SER A 25 20.73 -7.30 -14.91
C SER A 25 19.43 -6.49 -14.78
N GLY A 26 18.31 -7.11 -14.40
CA GLY A 26 17.02 -6.44 -14.25
C GLY A 26 16.08 -6.58 -15.45
N THR A 27 15.00 -5.80 -15.45
CA THR A 27 13.95 -5.81 -16.47
C THR A 27 14.15 -4.64 -17.43
N PHE A 28 14.29 -4.94 -18.72
CA PHE A 28 14.51 -3.95 -19.77
C PHE A 28 13.31 -3.94 -20.72
N VAL A 29 13.12 -2.83 -21.44
CA VAL A 29 12.14 -2.75 -22.52
C VAL A 29 12.61 -3.63 -23.69
N ALA A 30 11.71 -4.43 -24.27
CA ALA A 30 12.06 -5.31 -25.38
C ALA A 30 12.51 -4.51 -26.63
N ASN A 31 13.60 -4.93 -27.28
CA ASN A 31 14.14 -4.25 -28.47
C ASN A 31 13.19 -4.33 -29.69
N LEU A 32 12.33 -5.34 -29.73
CA LEU A 32 11.31 -5.55 -30.75
C LEU A 32 9.96 -5.55 -30.07
N LEU A 33 9.30 -4.40 -30.08
CA LEU A 33 7.96 -4.26 -29.54
C LEU A 33 6.96 -5.03 -30.42
N PRO A 34 5.98 -5.73 -29.83
CA PRO A 34 4.94 -6.46 -30.57
C PRO A 34 4.25 -5.61 -31.64
N GLU A 35 4.10 -4.31 -31.38
CA GLU A 35 3.50 -3.32 -32.28
C GLU A 35 4.29 -3.13 -33.58
N ARG A 36 5.59 -3.47 -33.63
CA ARG A 36 6.38 -3.45 -34.87
C ARG A 36 6.00 -4.54 -35.86
N PHE A 37 5.38 -5.62 -35.39
CA PHE A 37 4.90 -6.73 -36.23
C PHE A 37 3.42 -6.59 -36.60
N LEU A 38 2.72 -5.67 -35.95
CA LEU A 38 1.43 -5.20 -36.43
C LEU A 38 1.71 -4.25 -37.59
N THR A 39 1.50 -4.70 -38.83
CA THR A 39 1.44 -3.79 -39.98
C THR A 39 0.15 -2.99 -39.87
N ALA A 40 0.09 -2.08 -38.91
CA ALA A 40 -0.78 -0.93 -39.03
C ALA A 40 -0.21 -0.07 -40.15
N ASP A 41 -1.09 0.38 -41.05
CA ASP A 41 -0.82 1.43 -42.02
C ASP A 41 0.07 2.49 -41.36
N GLN A 42 1.22 2.83 -41.98
CA GLN A 42 2.28 3.60 -41.31
C GLN A 42 1.66 4.75 -40.51
N PRO A 43 2.03 4.95 -39.24
CA PRO A 43 1.47 6.02 -38.46
C PRO A 43 1.74 7.30 -39.23
N LYS A 44 0.68 7.89 -39.82
CA LYS A 44 0.70 9.26 -40.32
C LYS A 44 1.45 10.04 -39.26
N THR A 45 2.51 10.74 -39.65
CA THR A 45 3.21 11.65 -38.76
C THR A 45 2.18 12.67 -38.29
N TYR A 46 1.51 12.38 -37.18
CA TYR A 46 0.68 13.33 -36.50
C TYR A 46 1.68 14.32 -35.92
N LEU A 47 1.78 15.48 -36.57
CA LEU A 47 2.33 16.66 -35.90
C LEU A 47 1.66 16.70 -34.52
N PRO A 48 2.43 16.77 -33.41
CA PRO A 48 1.83 16.81 -32.09
C PRO A 48 0.85 17.96 -32.12
N PHE A 49 -0.43 17.62 -32.07
CA PHE A 49 -1.49 18.61 -32.13
C PHE A 49 -1.41 19.32 -30.78
N GLN A 50 -0.59 20.35 -30.71
CA GLN A 50 -0.46 21.25 -29.56
C GLN A 50 -1.76 22.05 -29.48
N ARG A 51 -2.86 21.38 -29.11
CA ARG A 51 -4.04 22.06 -28.63
C ARG A 51 -3.63 22.69 -27.32
N PRO A 52 -3.61 24.02 -27.20
CA PRO A 52 -3.45 24.63 -25.90
C PRO A 52 -4.57 24.07 -25.01
N ILE A 53 -4.19 23.59 -23.82
CA ILE A 53 -5.14 23.02 -22.86
C ILE A 53 -6.18 24.11 -22.58
N ARG A 54 -7.42 23.90 -23.07
CA ARG A 54 -8.53 24.82 -22.82
C ARG A 54 -9.16 24.44 -21.50
N ILE A 55 -8.72 25.09 -20.43
CA ILE A 55 -9.41 25.09 -19.14
C ILE A 55 -10.47 26.19 -19.13
N SER A 56 -11.59 25.94 -18.45
CA SER A 56 -12.66 26.93 -18.30
C SER A 56 -12.20 28.13 -17.47
N GLU A 57 -12.82 29.29 -17.65
CA GLU A 57 -12.51 30.49 -16.87
C GLU A 57 -12.64 30.25 -15.36
N ARG A 58 -13.65 29.46 -14.96
CA ARG A 58 -13.82 29.07 -13.55
C ARG A 58 -12.58 28.37 -13.01
N VAL A 59 -11.98 27.45 -13.77
CA VAL A 59 -10.78 26.71 -13.34
C VAL A 59 -9.56 27.64 -13.31
N ARG A 60 -9.45 28.60 -14.24
CA ARG A 60 -8.39 29.63 -14.21
C ARG A 60 -8.49 30.58 -13.02
N ALA A 61 -9.72 30.83 -12.55
CA ALA A 61 -9.99 31.71 -11.43
C ALA A 61 -9.88 31.00 -10.07
N ILE A 62 -9.58 29.69 -10.03
CA ILE A 62 -9.31 29.00 -8.77
C ILE A 62 -7.99 29.57 -8.21
N PRO A 63 -7.98 30.15 -6.99
CA PRO A 63 -6.78 30.69 -6.36
C PRO A 63 -5.92 29.56 -5.77
N ASP A 64 -5.64 28.54 -6.57
CA ASP A 64 -4.81 27.41 -6.19
C ASP A 64 -3.47 27.51 -6.92
N ALA A 65 -2.47 28.04 -6.22
CA ALA A 65 -1.11 28.22 -6.72
C ALA A 65 -0.25 26.96 -6.50
N ARG A 66 -0.83 25.84 -6.05
CA ARG A 66 -0.06 24.63 -5.77
C ARG A 66 0.52 24.05 -7.06
N VAL A 67 1.82 23.74 -7.03
CA VAL A 67 2.56 23.17 -8.16
C VAL A 67 3.42 21.99 -7.70
N GLY A 68 3.61 21.00 -8.58
CA GLY A 68 4.49 19.85 -8.33
C GLY A 68 4.07 19.03 -7.11
N ASN A 69 5.02 18.80 -6.20
CA ASN A 69 4.81 17.95 -5.01
C ASN A 69 3.91 18.59 -3.94
N GLN A 70 3.38 19.79 -4.15
CA GLN A 70 2.37 20.39 -3.27
C GLN A 70 1.00 19.71 -3.37
N PHE A 71 0.80 18.86 -4.38
CA PHE A 71 -0.30 17.90 -4.46
C PHE A 71 0.00 16.58 -3.76
N ASP A 72 1.26 16.35 -3.36
CA ASP A 72 1.70 15.13 -2.72
C ASP A 72 1.39 15.20 -1.22
N LEU A 73 0.09 15.15 -0.90
CA LEU A 73 -0.41 15.22 0.48
C LEU A 73 -0.09 13.95 1.28
N GLY A 74 0.65 12.99 0.72
CA GLY A 74 0.99 11.72 1.35
C GLY A 74 -0.21 11.03 2.01
N ALA A 75 0.07 10.05 2.86
CA ALA A 75 -0.90 9.62 3.86
C ALA A 75 -0.91 10.60 5.06
N THR A 76 0.19 11.32 5.27
CA THR A 76 0.48 12.11 6.48
C THR A 76 0.83 13.56 6.16
N GLY A 77 0.80 13.96 4.89
CA GLY A 77 1.15 15.30 4.41
C GLY A 77 -0.07 16.19 4.16
N ALA A 78 -1.22 15.86 4.76
CA ALA A 78 -2.26 16.86 4.90
C ALA A 78 -1.67 17.99 5.75
N GLY A 79 -1.56 19.19 5.18
CA GLY A 79 -1.44 20.41 5.98
C GLY A 79 -2.67 20.58 6.89
N ALA A 80 -2.98 21.80 7.30
CA ALA A 80 -4.22 22.07 8.05
C ALA A 80 -5.48 21.74 7.19
N GLY A 81 -5.92 20.47 7.19
CA GLY A 81 -7.02 19.97 6.39
C GLY A 81 -7.36 18.51 6.71
N VAL A 82 -8.62 18.13 6.49
CA VAL A 82 -9.11 16.76 6.73
C VAL A 82 -8.70 15.84 5.57
N SER A 83 -7.98 14.75 5.87
CA SER A 83 -7.64 13.72 4.88
C SER A 83 -8.81 12.76 4.68
N LEU A 84 -9.25 12.61 3.43
CA LEU A 84 -10.30 11.65 3.04
C LEU A 84 -9.71 10.40 2.35
N VAL A 85 -8.40 10.17 2.50
CA VAL A 85 -7.73 9.03 1.90
C VAL A 85 -8.13 7.75 2.63
N SER A 86 -8.93 6.91 1.98
CA SER A 86 -9.23 5.56 2.44
C SER A 86 -7.93 4.78 2.61
N SER A 87 -7.76 4.09 3.76
CA SER A 87 -6.63 3.23 4.18
C SER A 87 -5.71 3.78 5.29
N ILE A 88 -5.99 4.97 5.83
CA ILE A 88 -5.20 5.52 6.94
C ILE A 88 -6.10 5.56 8.18
N PRO A 89 -5.80 4.77 9.22
CA PRO A 89 -6.52 4.86 10.48
C PRO A 89 -6.20 6.20 11.16
N ALA A 90 -7.04 6.62 12.12
CA ALA A 90 -6.76 7.77 12.98
C ALA A 90 -5.55 7.48 13.88
N VAL A 91 -4.34 7.65 13.32
CA VAL A 91 -3.06 7.39 14.00
C VAL A 91 -2.80 8.39 15.12
N ASP A 92 -3.39 9.58 15.03
CA ASP A 92 -3.40 10.65 16.02
C ASP A 92 -4.23 10.31 17.27
N GLU A 93 -5.27 9.50 17.11
CA GLU A 93 -6.09 8.99 18.22
C GLU A 93 -5.48 7.76 18.91
N PHE A 94 -4.37 7.22 18.39
CA PHE A 94 -3.76 6.02 18.97
C PHE A 94 -3.20 6.33 20.37
N PRO A 95 -3.58 5.59 21.43
CA PRO A 95 -3.18 5.89 22.80
C PRO A 95 -1.76 5.42 23.10
N ILE A 96 -0.76 6.17 22.60
CA ILE A 96 0.67 5.86 22.71
C ILE A 96 1.10 5.63 24.16
N ASP A 97 0.68 6.47 25.10
CA ASP A 97 1.09 6.37 26.50
C ASP A 97 0.60 5.08 27.17
N VAL A 98 -0.64 4.69 26.88
CA VAL A 98 -1.22 3.43 27.38
C VAL A 98 -0.48 2.24 26.78
N TRP A 99 -0.20 2.30 25.48
CA TRP A 99 0.54 1.28 24.77
C TRP A 99 1.94 1.07 25.34
N GLU A 100 2.68 2.15 25.58
CA GLU A 100 4.03 2.13 26.13
C GLU A 100 4.07 1.54 27.54
N ARG A 101 3.10 1.92 28.38
CA ARG A 101 2.94 1.33 29.72
C ARG A 101 2.71 -0.18 29.65
N LEU A 102 1.79 -0.63 28.80
CA LEU A 102 1.47 -2.06 28.65
C LEU A 102 2.65 -2.84 28.06
N ARG A 103 3.32 -2.28 27.05
CA ARG A 103 4.52 -2.87 26.44
C ARG A 103 5.59 -3.14 27.49
N THR A 104 5.86 -2.14 28.33
CA THR A 104 6.86 -2.23 29.41
C THR A 104 6.47 -3.30 30.43
N GLN A 105 5.21 -3.35 30.85
CA GLN A 105 4.70 -4.37 31.77
C GLN A 105 4.82 -5.79 31.21
N VAL A 106 4.46 -5.99 29.93
CA VAL A 106 4.55 -7.30 29.27
C VAL A 106 6.00 -7.73 29.12
N LEU A 107 6.90 -6.82 28.77
CA LEU A 107 8.33 -7.09 28.67
C LEU A 107 8.91 -7.45 30.04
N ALA A 108 8.55 -6.74 31.10
CA ALA A 108 8.97 -7.06 32.46
C ALA A 108 8.45 -8.44 32.92
N LYS A 109 7.20 -8.78 32.58
CA LYS A 109 6.56 -10.04 32.99
C LYS A 109 7.08 -11.26 32.23
N LYS A 110 7.19 -11.17 30.90
CA LYS A 110 7.59 -12.31 30.05
C LYS A 110 9.11 -12.36 29.82
N GLY A 111 9.80 -11.24 29.92
CA GLY A 111 11.26 -11.14 29.84
C GLY A 111 11.85 -11.85 28.63
N VAL A 112 12.89 -12.64 28.87
CA VAL A 112 13.62 -13.41 27.85
C VAL A 112 12.74 -14.40 27.09
N ASN A 113 11.61 -14.85 27.66
CA ASN A 113 10.72 -15.78 26.97
C ASN A 113 10.09 -15.18 25.70
N LEU A 114 9.97 -13.85 25.60
CA LEU A 114 9.55 -13.18 24.36
C LEU A 114 10.61 -13.21 23.26
N LEU A 115 11.88 -13.34 23.63
CA LEU A 115 13.01 -13.40 22.69
C LEU A 115 13.21 -14.81 22.10
N ARG A 116 12.52 -15.80 22.66
CA ARG A 116 12.50 -17.16 22.11
C ARG A 116 11.49 -17.22 20.98
N TYR A 117 11.73 -18.10 20.01
CA TYR A 117 10.75 -18.36 18.97
C TYR A 117 9.43 -18.79 19.63
N ALA A 118 8.37 -18.01 19.38
CA ALA A 118 7.02 -18.41 19.72
C ALA A 118 6.62 -19.63 18.89
N SER A 119 5.54 -20.30 19.31
CA SER A 119 4.89 -21.32 18.48
C SER A 119 4.65 -20.78 17.06
N ASN A 120 4.65 -21.67 16.06
CA ASN A 120 4.28 -21.34 14.68
C ASN A 120 2.90 -20.64 14.54
N ARG A 121 2.04 -20.73 15.56
CA ARG A 121 0.74 -20.03 15.62
C ARG A 121 0.79 -18.68 16.36
N GLY A 122 1.93 -18.35 16.95
CA GLY A 122 2.14 -17.21 17.84
C GLY A 122 1.99 -17.56 19.33
N ASP A 123 2.07 -16.53 20.18
CA ASP A 123 2.03 -16.67 21.65
C ASP A 123 0.68 -17.20 22.14
N ALA A 124 0.70 -18.17 23.06
CA ALA A 124 -0.51 -18.86 23.52
C ALA A 124 -1.42 -17.97 24.39
N ASP A 125 -0.85 -17.10 25.22
CA ASP A 125 -1.64 -16.18 26.05
C ASP A 125 -2.32 -15.12 25.18
N LEU A 126 -1.61 -14.64 24.16
CA LEU A 126 -2.16 -13.70 23.18
C LEU A 126 -3.31 -14.33 22.40
N ARG A 127 -3.18 -15.59 21.94
CA ARG A 127 -4.29 -16.31 21.28
C ARG A 127 -5.53 -16.44 22.18
N LYS A 128 -5.35 -16.73 23.47
CA LYS A 128 -6.46 -16.79 24.44
C LYS A 128 -7.14 -15.43 24.59
N ALA A 129 -6.37 -14.36 24.74
CA ALA A 129 -6.91 -13.01 24.84
C ALA A 129 -7.67 -12.58 23.57
N ILE A 130 -7.15 -12.90 22.39
CA ILE A 130 -7.83 -12.62 21.11
C ILE A 130 -9.12 -13.44 20.98
N ALA A 131 -9.12 -14.72 21.35
CA ALA A 131 -10.33 -15.56 21.30
C ALA A 131 -11.44 -14.98 22.20
N ALA A 132 -11.10 -14.57 23.43
CA ALA A 132 -12.05 -13.92 24.34
C ALA A 132 -12.58 -12.61 23.73
N TYR A 133 -11.69 -11.75 23.23
CA TYR A 133 -12.08 -10.49 22.60
C TYR A 133 -12.99 -10.69 21.39
N LEU A 134 -12.70 -11.67 20.53
CA LEU A 134 -13.54 -11.98 19.36
C LEU A 134 -14.90 -12.54 19.74
N CYS A 135 -14.97 -13.33 20.82
CA CYS A 135 -16.23 -13.81 21.37
C CYS A 135 -17.09 -12.64 21.86
N ASP A 136 -16.51 -11.72 22.62
CA ASP A 136 -17.23 -10.60 23.24
C ASP A 136 -17.68 -9.54 22.22
N PHE A 137 -16.80 -9.14 21.30
CA PHE A 137 -17.06 -8.02 20.39
C PHE A 137 -17.62 -8.43 19.03
N ARG A 138 -17.46 -9.69 18.63
CA ARG A 138 -17.88 -10.17 17.29
C ARG A 138 -18.78 -11.40 17.34
N ALA A 139 -19.17 -11.87 18.53
CA ALA A 139 -19.90 -13.12 18.74
C ALA A 139 -19.24 -14.33 18.02
N ALA A 140 -17.94 -14.23 17.75
CA ALA A 140 -17.20 -15.23 17.03
C ALA A 140 -16.76 -16.32 18.01
N ARG A 141 -17.38 -17.50 17.90
CA ARG A 141 -17.01 -18.68 18.69
C ARG A 141 -15.76 -19.32 18.08
N CYS A 142 -14.59 -18.96 18.56
CA CYS A 142 -13.33 -19.58 18.17
C CYS A 142 -12.54 -20.08 19.37
N HIS A 143 -11.94 -21.26 19.23
CA HIS A 143 -10.98 -21.79 20.18
C HIS A 143 -9.61 -21.12 19.94
N PRO A 144 -8.80 -20.82 20.97
CA PRO A 144 -7.47 -20.23 20.80
C PRO A 144 -6.58 -20.98 19.80
N ASP A 145 -6.74 -22.30 19.66
CA ASP A 145 -5.97 -23.14 18.71
C ASP A 145 -6.35 -22.98 17.24
N GLN A 146 -7.48 -22.29 16.97
CA GLN A 146 -7.91 -21.91 15.63
C GLN A 146 -7.35 -20.55 15.19
N ILE A 147 -6.60 -19.85 16.07
CA ILE A 147 -6.04 -18.53 15.81
C ILE A 147 -4.57 -18.66 15.42
N VAL A 148 -4.19 -18.02 14.32
CA VAL A 148 -2.79 -17.88 13.87
C VAL A 148 -2.45 -16.40 13.81
N ILE A 149 -1.41 -16.00 14.53
CA ILE A 149 -0.92 -14.63 14.55
C ILE A 149 0.08 -14.44 13.41
N VAL A 150 -0.17 -13.45 12.56
CA VAL A 150 0.71 -13.08 11.44
C VAL A 150 1.06 -11.59 11.53
N ALA A 151 2.26 -11.22 11.09
CA ALA A 151 2.53 -9.83 10.74
C ALA A 151 1.74 -9.56 9.45
N GLY A 152 0.94 -8.49 9.43
CA GLY A 152 -0.02 -8.19 8.36
C GLY A 152 0.54 -8.26 6.93
N MET A 153 -0.36 -8.21 5.95
CA MET A 153 -0.02 -8.35 4.52
C MET A 153 0.59 -7.06 3.93
#